data_AF-A0A956R9A7-F1
#
_entry.id   AF-A0A956R9A7-F1
#
_cell.length_a   1.000
_cell.length_b   1.000
_cell.length_c   1.000
_cell.angle_alpha   90.00
_cell.angle_beta   90.00
_cell.angle_gamma   90.00
#
_symmetry.space_group_name_H-M   'P 1'
#
loop_
_entity.id
_entity.type
_entity.pdbx_description
1 polymer ?
#
loop_
_entity_poly.entity_id
_entity_poly.type
_entity_poly.pdbx_seq_one_letter_code
_entity_poly.pdbx_strand_id
1 'polypeptide(L)'
;MSASAADCTSLESNILDLEEAIYASKMLLTYCSQERIPVSREALRVLVGAQHRDASESAESRRDFEVEFWSAFNQVMATVAPVTIESLAASLGTYDFAPRDAPGAPPIVRRTLAQQTVARFRRVALLVLLVLLGVQGYMDWGRMAHDQLQALGEEQAELEDEMTRLMASSKDEDPLVVRGTPSYEHLVRQRSAVEAQLANNFGALESWSFWSSWADASDGKINPYRLHVLDQELLTLTDEGAALALAHERKLAETDTEKYELMVTAGMILSLLQAYVLPLLYGLLGASLYVLRTLQHQVRKRTYSPASNADFRIHMSLGALAGIAIGWLLSPGNDTSTSLSSFALAFLAGYSIDVLFSLMDGLIARIQLSSPEPGAHEPAPEPRSPPALHR
;
A
#
# COMPACT_ATOMS: atom_id res chain seq x y z
N MET A 1 12.23 32.39 -3.58
CA MET A 1 13.69 32.63 -3.60
C MET A 1 14.27 32.17 -2.26
N SER A 2 15.39 31.46 -2.29
CA SER A 2 16.14 30.89 -1.14
C SER A 2 15.64 29.56 -0.55
N ALA A 3 15.83 28.46 -1.28
CA ALA A 3 16.05 27.11 -0.71
C ALA A 3 16.64 26.18 -1.78
N SER A 4 17.79 26.54 -2.37
CA SER A 4 18.46 25.72 -3.40
C SER A 4 19.98 25.93 -3.32
N ALA A 5 20.56 25.61 -2.17
CA ALA A 5 22.02 25.63 -1.98
C ALA A 5 22.54 24.52 -1.04
N ALA A 6 21.67 23.68 -0.48
CA ALA A 6 22.07 22.63 0.46
C ALA A 6 22.18 21.22 -0.17
N ASP A 7 21.85 21.08 -1.46
CA ASP A 7 21.68 19.77 -2.11
C ASP A 7 22.79 19.43 -3.14
N CYS A 8 23.85 20.25 -3.21
CA CYS A 8 24.97 20.03 -4.14
C CYS A 8 26.29 19.63 -3.47
N THR A 9 26.33 19.43 -2.14
CA THR A 9 27.56 19.03 -1.42
C THR A 9 27.67 17.53 -1.15
N SER A 10 26.76 16.70 -1.65
CA SER A 10 26.67 15.27 -1.29
C SER A 10 27.23 14.29 -2.33
N LEU A 11 27.84 14.77 -3.43
CA LEU A 11 28.23 13.91 -4.56
C LEU A 11 29.69 14.01 -5.01
N GLU A 12 30.55 14.82 -4.39
CA GLU A 12 31.97 14.88 -4.71
C GLU A 12 32.82 14.59 -3.46
N SER A 13 33.77 13.63 -3.62
CA SER A 13 34.78 13.15 -2.67
C SER A 13 34.43 11.97 -1.74
N ASN A 14 34.01 10.83 -2.31
CA ASN A 14 34.05 9.52 -1.62
C ASN A 14 35.46 8.89 -1.69
N ILE A 15 36.52 9.69 -1.53
CA ILE A 15 37.88 9.21 -1.36
C ILE A 15 38.11 9.22 0.14
N LEU A 16 38.20 8.03 0.77
CA LEU A 16 38.54 7.93 2.18
C LEU A 16 39.87 8.65 2.40
N ASP A 17 39.88 9.69 3.23
CA ASP A 17 41.12 10.36 3.60
C ASP A 17 42.00 9.38 4.41
N LEU A 18 43.33 9.55 4.38
CA LEU A 18 44.26 8.65 5.06
C LEU A 18 43.96 8.56 6.57
N GLU A 19 43.57 9.68 7.17
CA GLU A 19 43.16 9.73 8.58
C GLU A 19 41.91 8.89 8.86
N GLU A 20 40.90 8.99 7.99
CA GLU A 20 39.69 8.16 8.07
C GLU A 20 39.99 6.68 7.86
N ALA A 21 40.93 6.35 6.97
CA ALA A 21 41.34 4.98 6.68
C ALA A 21 42.12 4.34 7.83
N ILE A 22 43.02 5.09 8.48
CA ILE A 22 43.74 4.63 9.67
C ILE A 22 42.74 4.31 10.77
N TYR A 23 41.72 5.14 10.95
CA TYR A 23 40.65 4.87 11.92
C TYR A 23 39.80 3.65 11.54
N ALA A 24 39.39 3.55 10.27
CA ALA A 24 38.65 2.39 9.76
C ALA A 24 39.42 1.07 9.95
N SER A 25 40.75 1.10 9.85
CA SER A 25 41.60 -0.07 10.07
C SER A 25 41.44 -0.67 11.47
N LYS A 26 41.26 0.18 12.49
CA LYS A 26 41.04 -0.26 13.88
C LYS A 26 39.73 -1.04 14.04
N MET A 27 38.69 -0.57 13.36
CA MET A 27 37.39 -1.26 13.34
C MET A 27 37.50 -2.63 12.68
N LEU A 28 38.20 -2.70 11.54
CA LEU A 28 38.45 -3.95 10.82
C LEU A 28 39.25 -4.93 11.66
N LEU A 29 40.32 -4.49 12.33
CA LEU A 29 41.14 -5.35 13.18
C LEU A 29 40.37 -5.86 14.40
N THR A 30 39.54 -5.00 15.02
CA THR A 30 38.67 -5.40 16.13
C THR A 30 37.66 -6.47 15.68
N TYR A 31 37.08 -6.30 14.50
CA TYR A 31 36.18 -7.27 13.90
C TYR A 31 36.88 -8.60 13.60
N CYS A 32 38.06 -8.56 12.96
CA CYS A 32 38.85 -9.76 12.67
C CYS A 32 39.18 -10.54 13.94
N SER A 33 39.51 -9.84 15.03
CA SER A 33 39.76 -10.45 16.33
C SER A 33 38.50 -11.11 16.91
N GLN A 34 37.34 -10.44 16.85
CA GLN A 34 36.06 -10.97 17.36
C GLN A 34 35.61 -12.22 16.60
N GLU A 35 35.69 -12.20 15.27
CA GLU A 35 35.25 -13.30 14.41
C GLU A 35 36.35 -14.36 14.16
N ARG A 36 37.51 -14.21 14.81
CA ARG A 36 38.68 -15.12 14.69
C ARG A 36 39.20 -15.25 13.25
N ILE A 37 39.14 -14.17 12.47
CA ILE A 37 39.69 -14.10 11.12
C ILE A 37 41.21 -13.88 11.23
N PRO A 38 42.03 -14.76 10.64
CA PRO A 38 43.48 -14.62 10.68
C PRO A 38 43.93 -13.46 9.80
N VAL A 39 44.67 -12.51 10.39
CA VAL A 39 45.29 -11.39 9.67
C VAL A 39 46.80 -11.61 9.59
N SER A 40 47.42 -11.28 8.45
CA SER A 40 48.86 -11.39 8.28
C SER A 40 49.60 -10.52 9.32
N ARG A 41 50.68 -11.06 9.90
CA ARG A 41 51.49 -10.32 10.89
C ARG A 41 52.07 -9.03 10.31
N GLU A 42 52.33 -9.02 9.01
CA GLU A 42 52.82 -7.87 8.25
C GLU A 42 51.75 -6.77 8.15
N ALA A 43 50.53 -7.09 7.71
CA ALA A 43 49.44 -6.11 7.66
C ALA A 43 49.08 -5.58 9.06
N LEU A 44 49.06 -6.44 10.08
CA LEU A 44 48.87 -6.01 11.48
C LEU A 44 49.92 -5.00 11.92
N ARG A 45 51.19 -5.22 11.57
CA ARG A 45 52.29 -4.33 11.95
C ARG A 45 52.14 -2.95 11.31
N VAL A 46 51.82 -2.91 10.01
CA VAL A 46 51.64 -1.65 9.26
C VAL A 46 50.43 -0.88 9.79
N LEU A 47 49.27 -1.53 9.96
CA LEU A 47 48.03 -0.89 10.39
C LEU A 47 48.06 -0.42 11.85
N VAL A 48 48.69 -1.18 12.76
CA VAL A 48 48.86 -0.74 14.17
C VAL A 48 49.95 0.32 14.29
N GLY A 49 51.01 0.22 13.49
CA GLY A 49 52.09 1.22 13.41
C GLY A 49 51.57 2.58 12.96
N ALA A 50 50.62 2.60 12.03
CA ALA A 50 49.94 3.81 11.55
C ALA A 50 49.33 4.66 12.68
N GLN A 51 48.86 4.02 13.76
CA GLN A 51 48.18 4.71 14.87
C GLN A 51 49.11 5.44 15.83
N HIS A 52 50.41 5.15 15.78
CA HIS A 52 51.40 5.62 16.73
C HIS A 52 52.47 6.51 16.09
N ARG A 53 52.24 6.92 14.83
CA ARG A 53 53.23 7.70 14.06
C ARG A 53 53.14 9.19 14.37
N ASP A 54 54.30 9.81 14.56
CA ASP A 54 54.44 11.24 14.82
C ASP A 54 54.40 12.06 13.53
N ALA A 55 53.80 13.26 13.59
CA ALA A 55 53.65 14.17 12.46
C ALA A 55 54.99 14.77 11.94
N SER A 56 56.10 14.52 12.63
CA SER A 56 57.43 15.11 12.39
C SER A 56 58.27 14.41 11.31
N GLU A 57 57.74 13.36 10.68
CA GLU A 57 58.48 12.60 9.67
C GLU A 57 58.61 13.30 8.30
N SER A 58 59.66 12.92 7.55
CA SER A 58 59.95 13.44 6.21
C SER A 58 58.85 13.10 5.19
N ALA A 59 58.69 13.96 4.19
CA ALA A 59 57.65 13.80 3.15
C ALA A 59 57.85 12.57 2.25
N GLU A 60 59.06 12.01 2.19
CA GLU A 60 59.38 10.78 1.45
C GLU A 60 58.94 9.54 2.24
N SER A 61 59.30 9.46 3.54
CA SER A 61 58.83 8.43 4.49
C SER A 61 57.30 8.36 4.61
N ARG A 62 56.63 9.50 4.42
CA ARG A 62 55.17 9.59 4.47
C ARG A 62 54.51 8.95 3.25
N ARG A 63 55.08 9.16 2.05
CA ARG A 63 54.55 8.61 0.80
C ARG A 63 54.75 7.10 0.69
N ASP A 64 55.94 6.62 1.03
CA ASP A 64 56.23 5.17 0.99
C ASP A 64 55.32 4.40 1.97
N PHE A 65 55.12 4.97 3.15
CA PHE A 65 54.20 4.42 4.12
C PHE A 65 52.74 4.43 3.67
N GLU A 66 52.28 5.50 3.02
CA GLU A 66 50.90 5.57 2.52
C GLU A 66 50.62 4.42 1.54
N VAL A 67 51.58 4.11 0.67
CA VAL A 67 51.49 2.96 -0.24
C VAL A 67 51.45 1.63 0.51
N GLU A 68 52.34 1.44 1.49
CA GLU A 68 52.34 0.23 2.34
C GLU A 68 51.04 0.09 3.14
N PHE A 69 50.53 1.19 3.68
CA PHE A 69 49.29 1.25 4.42
C PHE A 69 48.11 0.83 3.54
N TRP A 70 47.94 1.43 2.35
CA TRP A 70 46.85 1.09 1.45
C TRP A 70 46.93 -0.35 0.96
N SER A 71 48.14 -0.88 0.75
CA SER A 71 48.36 -2.29 0.42
C SER A 71 47.90 -3.23 1.54
N ALA A 72 48.36 -2.98 2.78
CA ALA A 72 47.97 -3.75 3.95
C ALA A 72 46.46 -3.64 4.25
N PHE A 73 45.91 -2.44 4.09
CA PHE A 73 44.49 -2.16 4.28
C PHE A 73 43.62 -2.94 3.28
N ASN A 74 43.98 -2.92 1.99
CA ASN A 74 43.30 -3.69 0.96
C ASN A 74 43.42 -5.21 1.19
N GLN A 75 44.56 -5.68 1.68
CA GLN A 75 44.74 -7.09 2.04
C GLN A 75 43.76 -7.52 3.14
N VAL A 76 43.61 -6.70 4.19
CA VAL A 76 42.64 -6.98 5.27
C VAL A 76 41.20 -6.90 4.76
N MET A 77 40.87 -5.87 3.96
CA MET A 77 39.54 -5.75 3.36
C MET A 77 39.17 -6.96 2.49
N ALA A 78 40.12 -7.48 1.70
CA ALA A 78 39.91 -8.67 0.89
C ALA A 78 39.63 -9.92 1.76
N THR A 79 40.29 -10.06 2.91
CA THR A 79 40.05 -11.18 3.84
C THR A 79 38.70 -11.11 4.56
N VAL A 80 38.11 -9.91 4.65
CA VAL A 80 36.89 -9.63 5.41
C VAL A 80 35.65 -9.52 4.51
N ALA A 81 35.80 -9.61 3.17
CA ALA A 81 34.68 -9.63 2.23
C ALA A 81 33.66 -10.74 2.59
N PRO A 82 32.34 -10.46 2.60
CA PRO A 82 31.63 -9.32 2.03
C PRO A 82 31.40 -8.13 2.99
N VAL A 83 32.05 -8.08 4.16
CA VAL A 83 31.81 -7.03 5.16
C VAL A 83 32.56 -5.75 4.78
N THR A 84 31.82 -4.66 4.57
CA THR A 84 32.38 -3.33 4.24
C THR A 84 32.57 -2.47 5.48
N ILE A 85 33.45 -1.46 5.38
CA ILE A 85 33.70 -0.48 6.45
C ILE A 85 32.41 0.26 6.82
N GLU A 86 31.62 0.65 5.82
CA GLU A 86 30.29 1.27 6.01
C GLU A 86 29.37 0.39 6.85
N SER A 87 29.42 -0.92 6.62
CA SER A 87 28.59 -1.86 7.34
C SER A 87 29.06 -2.14 8.76
N LEU A 88 30.38 -2.18 8.98
CA LEU A 88 30.96 -2.23 10.31
C LEU A 88 30.65 -0.94 11.10
N ALA A 89 30.79 0.22 10.47
CA ALA A 89 30.43 1.52 11.03
C ALA A 89 28.94 1.60 11.37
N ALA A 90 28.07 1.08 10.49
CA ALA A 90 26.63 1.08 10.72
C ALA A 90 26.18 0.05 11.78
N SER A 91 26.92 -1.04 11.99
CA SER A 91 26.56 -2.11 12.95
C SER A 91 27.17 -1.93 14.34
N LEU A 92 28.42 -1.46 14.42
CA LEU A 92 29.12 -1.18 15.68
C LEU A 92 28.77 0.21 16.25
N GLY A 93 28.13 1.05 15.44
CA GLY A 93 27.85 2.44 15.77
C GLY A 93 29.05 3.32 15.49
N THR A 94 28.79 4.56 15.11
CA THR A 94 29.77 5.63 15.18
C THR A 94 30.18 5.74 16.66
N TYR A 95 31.35 5.18 17.01
CA TYR A 95 32.15 5.86 18.02
C TYR A 95 32.35 7.27 17.49
N ASP A 96 31.89 8.27 18.24
CA ASP A 96 32.00 9.68 17.87
C ASP A 96 33.41 9.95 17.33
N PHE A 97 33.49 10.42 16.08
CA PHE A 97 34.70 11.01 15.50
C PHE A 97 35.01 12.39 16.09
N ALA A 98 34.24 12.83 17.10
CA ALA A 98 34.47 14.08 17.79
C ALA A 98 35.74 13.98 18.66
N PRO A 99 36.69 14.92 18.53
CA PRO A 99 37.78 15.06 19.48
C PRO A 99 37.19 15.14 20.89
N ARG A 100 37.82 14.43 21.82
CA ARG A 100 37.38 14.35 23.21
C ARG A 100 37.70 15.66 23.92
N ASP A 101 36.96 16.72 23.61
CA ASP A 101 37.26 18.09 24.08
C ASP A 101 36.84 18.36 25.53
N ALA A 102 36.22 17.40 26.23
CA ALA A 102 35.84 17.56 27.63
C ALA A 102 36.12 16.31 28.50
N PRO A 103 37.04 16.38 29.47
CA PRO A 103 37.17 15.37 30.51
C PRO A 103 35.90 15.38 31.39
N GLY A 104 35.12 14.30 31.39
CA GLY A 104 33.99 14.10 32.32
C GLY A 104 32.59 14.05 31.71
N ALA A 105 32.43 14.23 30.39
CA ALA A 105 31.12 14.04 29.76
C ALA A 105 30.73 12.54 29.72
N PRO A 106 29.48 12.17 30.09
CA PRO A 106 29.01 10.79 29.97
C PRO A 106 29.01 10.36 28.50
N PRO A 107 29.30 9.08 28.20
CA PRO A 107 29.31 8.60 26.82
C PRO A 107 27.91 8.73 26.22
N ILE A 108 27.76 9.58 25.20
CA ILE A 108 26.52 9.68 24.43
C ILE A 108 26.43 8.44 23.55
N VAL A 109 25.68 7.42 23.99
CA VAL A 109 25.42 6.23 23.19
C VAL A 109 24.44 6.60 22.08
N ARG A 110 24.95 7.12 20.95
CA ARG A 110 24.14 7.34 19.75
C ARG A 110 23.79 5.98 19.14
N ARG A 111 22.49 5.70 18.97
CA ARG A 111 22.00 4.47 18.30
C ARG A 111 22.64 4.36 16.92
N THR A 112 23.13 3.17 16.58
CA THR A 112 23.84 2.91 15.32
C THR A 112 22.94 3.22 14.11
N LEU A 113 23.52 3.67 13.00
CA LEU A 113 22.75 4.01 11.77
C LEU A 113 21.85 2.84 11.32
N ALA A 114 22.34 1.61 11.42
CA ALA A 114 21.55 0.41 11.11
C ALA A 114 20.35 0.24 12.07
N GLN A 115 20.55 0.46 13.38
CA GLN A 115 19.45 0.40 14.36
C GLN A 115 18.39 1.49 14.14
N GLN A 116 18.80 2.69 13.72
CA GLN A 116 17.87 3.77 13.38
C GLN A 116 17.03 3.44 12.15
N THR A 117 17.65 2.89 11.10
CA THR A 117 16.96 2.43 9.89
C THR A 117 15.96 1.32 10.21
N VAL A 118 16.37 0.29 10.96
CA VAL A 118 15.47 -0.78 11.41
C VAL A 118 14.29 -0.21 12.21
N ALA A 119 14.53 0.74 13.12
CA ALA A 119 13.47 1.36 13.89
C ALA A 119 12.52 2.20 13.03
N ARG A 120 12.99 2.84 11.95
CA ARG A 120 12.15 3.55 10.98
C ARG A 120 11.27 2.59 10.20
N PHE A 121 11.85 1.56 9.57
CA PHE A 121 11.07 0.59 8.80
C PHE A 121 10.11 -0.23 9.67
N ARG A 122 10.49 -0.55 10.91
CA ARG A 122 9.57 -1.16 11.88
C ARG A 122 8.38 -0.25 12.19
N ARG A 123 8.59 1.07 12.36
CA ARG A 123 7.50 2.03 12.57
C ARG A 123 6.60 2.13 11.34
N VAL A 124 7.17 2.13 10.14
CA VAL A 124 6.39 2.11 8.90
C VAL A 124 5.53 0.84 8.82
N ALA A 125 6.11 -0.35 9.06
CA ALA A 125 5.37 -1.60 9.04
C ALA A 125 4.22 -1.62 10.07
N LEU A 126 4.46 -1.13 11.29
CA LEU A 126 3.42 -1.00 12.32
C LEU A 126 2.34 0.01 11.94
N LEU A 127 2.73 1.12 11.31
CA LEU A 127 1.79 2.12 10.81
C LEU A 127 0.92 1.53 9.70
N VAL A 128 1.51 0.83 8.72
CA VAL A 128 0.77 0.15 7.65
C VAL A 128 -0.21 -0.87 8.24
N LEU A 129 0.21 -1.64 9.25
CA LEU A 129 -0.67 -2.60 9.93
C LEU A 129 -1.82 -1.92 10.69
N LEU A 130 -1.55 -0.81 11.38
CA LEU A 130 -2.59 -0.02 12.05
C LEU A 130 -3.57 0.60 11.06
N VAL A 131 -3.07 1.14 9.96
CA VAL A 131 -3.91 1.69 8.88
C VAL A 131 -4.76 0.59 8.27
N LEU A 132 -4.19 -0.57 7.99
CA LEU A 132 -4.92 -1.72 7.46
C LEU A 132 -6.02 -2.16 8.42
N LEU A 133 -5.73 -2.27 9.73
CA LEU A 133 -6.73 -2.60 10.73
C LEU A 133 -7.84 -1.54 10.83
N GLY A 134 -7.47 -0.26 10.77
CA GLY A 134 -8.43 0.85 10.79
C GLY A 134 -9.34 0.86 9.56
N VAL A 135 -8.78 0.65 8.36
CA VAL A 135 -9.54 0.56 7.12
C VAL A 135 -10.46 -0.66 7.13
N GLN A 136 -9.99 -1.81 7.62
CA GLN A 136 -10.82 -3.00 7.77
C GLN A 136 -11.99 -2.77 8.71
N GLY A 137 -11.73 -2.24 9.92
CA GLY A 137 -12.79 -1.92 10.87
C GLY A 137 -13.80 -0.91 10.32
N TYR A 138 -13.32 0.10 9.59
CA TYR A 138 -14.19 1.07 8.92
C TYR A 138 -15.08 0.41 7.85
N MET A 139 -14.53 -0.49 7.03
CA MET A 139 -15.28 -1.20 6.01
C MET A 139 -16.26 -2.21 6.58
N ASP A 140 -15.89 -2.94 7.62
CA ASP A 140 -16.77 -3.93 8.25
C ASP A 140 -17.98 -3.24 8.89
N TRP A 141 -17.78 -2.07 9.48
CA TRP A 141 -18.89 -1.25 9.98
C TRP A 141 -19.77 -0.74 8.84
N GLY A 142 -19.17 -0.23 7.76
CA GLY A 142 -19.90 0.23 6.57
C GLY A 142 -20.73 -0.87 5.90
N ARG A 143 -20.15 -2.06 5.73
CA ARG A 143 -20.84 -3.27 5.23
C ARG A 143 -22.03 -3.62 6.10
N MET A 144 -21.81 -3.72 7.41
CA MET A 144 -22.89 -4.07 8.33
C MET A 144 -24.05 -3.08 8.24
N ALA A 145 -23.77 -1.78 8.18
CA ALA A 145 -24.80 -0.75 8.05
C ALA A 145 -25.52 -0.82 6.68
N HIS A 146 -24.77 -1.00 5.59
CA HIS A 146 -25.32 -1.11 4.24
C HIS A 146 -26.20 -2.35 4.07
N ASP A 147 -25.71 -3.53 4.48
CA ASP A 147 -26.41 -4.81 4.35
C ASP A 147 -27.70 -4.84 5.19
N GLN A 148 -27.67 -4.26 6.40
CA GLN A 148 -28.86 -4.13 7.25
C GLN A 148 -29.91 -3.19 6.65
N LEU A 149 -29.48 -2.06 6.07
CA LEU A 149 -30.40 -1.12 5.42
C LEU A 149 -31.05 -1.75 4.19
N GLN A 150 -30.29 -2.51 3.40
CA GLN A 150 -30.83 -3.22 2.25
C GLN A 150 -31.87 -4.27 2.68
N ALA A 151 -31.56 -5.09 3.68
CA ALA A 151 -32.47 -6.13 4.18
C ALA A 151 -33.78 -5.54 4.75
N LEU A 152 -33.68 -4.46 5.54
CA LEU A 152 -34.87 -3.79 6.09
C LEU A 152 -35.68 -3.07 5.01
N GLY A 153 -35.03 -2.54 3.97
CA GLY A 153 -35.70 -1.95 2.82
C GLY A 153 -36.49 -2.99 2.00
N GLU A 154 -35.93 -4.18 1.83
CA GLU A 154 -36.62 -5.32 1.21
C GLU A 154 -37.83 -5.76 2.06
N GLU A 155 -37.67 -5.87 3.39
CA GLU A 155 -38.79 -6.18 4.32
C GLU A 155 -39.90 -5.12 4.28
N GLN A 156 -39.54 -3.84 4.22
CA GLN A 156 -40.52 -2.76 4.09
C GLN A 156 -41.32 -2.89 2.77
N ALA A 157 -40.64 -3.20 1.66
CA ALA A 157 -41.29 -3.36 0.36
C ALA A 157 -42.25 -4.55 0.33
N GLU A 158 -41.90 -5.67 0.99
CA GLU A 158 -42.80 -6.83 1.14
C GLU A 158 -44.05 -6.50 1.95
N LEU A 159 -43.89 -5.79 3.08
CA LEU A 159 -45.01 -5.35 3.90
C LEU A 159 -45.95 -4.39 3.16
N GLU A 160 -45.39 -3.46 2.37
CA GLU A 160 -46.19 -2.54 1.55
C GLU A 160 -46.96 -3.27 0.44
N ASP A 161 -46.38 -4.29 -0.19
CA ASP A 161 -47.07 -5.13 -1.17
C ASP A 161 -48.18 -5.96 -0.50
N GLU A 162 -47.95 -6.53 0.68
CA GLU A 162 -48.98 -7.27 1.42
C GLU A 162 -50.15 -6.38 1.83
N MET A 163 -49.88 -5.17 2.34
CA MET A 163 -50.90 -4.18 2.63
C MET A 163 -51.71 -3.80 1.37
N THR A 164 -51.03 -3.62 0.24
CA THR A 164 -51.68 -3.28 -1.04
C THR A 164 -52.54 -4.43 -1.56
N ARG A 165 -52.07 -5.68 -1.42
CA ARG A 165 -52.83 -6.88 -1.78
C ARG A 165 -54.08 -7.05 -0.92
N LEU A 166 -54.02 -6.79 0.37
CA LEU A 166 -55.20 -6.82 1.26
C LEU A 166 -56.22 -5.74 0.88
N MET A 167 -55.74 -4.54 0.54
CA MET A 167 -56.61 -3.47 0.06
C MET A 167 -57.24 -3.83 -1.31
N ALA A 168 -56.52 -4.55 -2.16
CA ALA A 168 -56.99 -4.98 -3.47
C ALA A 168 -57.94 -6.19 -3.42
N SER A 169 -57.79 -7.11 -2.45
CA SER A 169 -58.66 -8.27 -2.29
C SER A 169 -60.01 -7.91 -1.69
N SER A 170 -60.08 -6.87 -0.86
CA SER A 170 -61.31 -6.32 -0.27
C SER A 170 -61.97 -5.22 -1.15
N LYS A 171 -61.90 -5.36 -2.47
CA LYS A 171 -62.33 -4.33 -3.45
C LYS A 171 -63.82 -3.90 -3.32
N ASP A 172 -64.65 -4.77 -2.75
CA ASP A 172 -66.09 -4.53 -2.53
C ASP A 172 -66.41 -3.98 -1.12
N GLU A 173 -65.44 -3.93 -0.22
CA GLU A 173 -65.60 -3.40 1.14
C GLU A 173 -65.11 -1.94 1.21
N ASP A 174 -65.73 -1.14 2.10
CA ASP A 174 -65.30 0.24 2.32
C ASP A 174 -63.82 0.26 2.79
N PRO A 175 -62.92 1.01 2.13
CA PRO A 175 -61.51 1.11 2.49
C PRO A 175 -61.25 1.44 3.98
N LEU A 176 -62.18 2.15 4.63
CA LEU A 176 -62.10 2.47 6.05
C LEU A 176 -62.32 1.25 6.95
N VAL A 177 -63.14 0.30 6.51
CA VAL A 177 -63.41 -0.96 7.22
C VAL A 177 -62.21 -1.89 7.11
N VAL A 178 -61.61 -1.99 5.91
CA VAL A 178 -60.41 -2.79 5.66
C VAL A 178 -59.22 -2.30 6.50
N ARG A 179 -59.03 -0.98 6.60
CA ARG A 179 -58.00 -0.37 7.46
C ARG A 179 -58.24 -0.60 8.95
N GLY A 180 -59.48 -0.83 9.36
CA GLY A 180 -59.85 -1.15 10.74
C GLY A 180 -59.72 -2.64 11.09
N THR A 181 -59.35 -3.49 10.13
CA THR A 181 -59.17 -4.93 10.41
C THR A 181 -57.91 -5.16 11.25
N PRO A 182 -57.93 -6.14 12.18
CA PRO A 182 -56.77 -6.46 13.01
C PRO A 182 -55.54 -6.92 12.18
N SER A 183 -55.77 -7.51 10.99
CA SER A 183 -54.68 -7.84 10.05
C SER A 183 -53.99 -6.61 9.49
N TYR A 184 -54.75 -5.61 9.03
CA TYR A 184 -54.17 -4.37 8.51
C TYR A 184 -53.45 -3.59 9.63
N GLU A 185 -54.03 -3.52 10.82
CA GLU A 185 -53.40 -2.85 11.97
C GLU A 185 -52.08 -3.54 12.37
N HIS A 186 -52.01 -4.87 12.31
CA HIS A 186 -50.77 -5.62 12.57
C HIS A 186 -49.67 -5.28 11.55
N LEU A 187 -50.01 -5.23 10.25
CA LEU A 187 -49.05 -4.87 9.20
C LEU A 187 -48.57 -3.42 9.34
N VAL A 188 -49.47 -2.49 9.71
CA VAL A 188 -49.09 -1.10 10.00
C VAL A 188 -48.10 -1.02 11.16
N ARG A 189 -48.33 -1.81 12.23
CA ARG A 189 -47.39 -1.85 13.37
C ARG A 189 -46.04 -2.43 12.97
N GLN A 190 -46.01 -3.51 12.19
CA GLN A 190 -44.76 -4.08 11.69
C GLN A 190 -43.99 -3.08 10.82
N ARG A 191 -44.67 -2.46 9.85
CA ARG A 191 -44.08 -1.41 9.01
C ARG A 191 -43.48 -0.29 9.85
N SER A 192 -44.22 0.23 10.83
CA SER A 192 -43.72 1.30 11.70
C SER A 192 -42.49 0.89 12.54
N ALA A 193 -42.40 -0.39 12.93
CA ALA A 193 -41.24 -0.92 13.65
C ALA A 193 -40.01 -1.03 12.72
N VAL A 194 -40.21 -1.48 11.47
CA VAL A 194 -39.17 -1.52 10.44
C VAL A 194 -38.69 -0.11 10.08
N GLU A 195 -39.61 0.85 9.91
CA GLU A 195 -39.29 2.26 9.66
C GLU A 195 -38.44 2.87 10.79
N ALA A 196 -38.74 2.54 12.05
CA ALA A 196 -37.95 2.99 13.19
C ALA A 196 -36.53 2.38 13.17
N GLN A 197 -36.39 1.11 12.78
CA GLN A 197 -35.09 0.45 12.64
C GLN A 197 -34.28 1.04 11.47
N LEU A 198 -34.93 1.28 10.33
CA LEU A 198 -34.32 1.97 9.19
C LEU A 198 -33.80 3.34 9.60
N ALA A 199 -34.60 4.16 10.28
CA ALA A 199 -34.17 5.49 10.72
C ALA A 199 -32.92 5.44 11.61
N ASN A 200 -32.84 4.49 12.56
CA ASN A 200 -31.67 4.31 13.41
C ASN A 200 -30.44 3.86 12.61
N ASN A 201 -30.61 2.93 11.68
CA ASN A 201 -29.52 2.40 10.85
C ASN A 201 -29.03 3.44 9.83
N PHE A 202 -29.92 4.29 9.32
CA PHE A 202 -29.55 5.44 8.49
C PHE A 202 -28.68 6.43 9.26
N GLY A 203 -29.01 6.73 10.52
CA GLY A 203 -28.16 7.57 11.37
C GLY A 203 -26.77 6.97 11.58
N ALA A 204 -26.67 5.63 11.70
CA ALA A 204 -25.38 4.95 11.75
C ALA A 204 -24.60 5.09 10.41
N LEU A 205 -25.27 4.93 9.27
CA LEU A 205 -24.67 5.09 7.94
C LEU A 205 -24.23 6.54 7.67
N GLU A 206 -25.01 7.52 8.11
CA GLU A 206 -24.67 8.94 8.02
C GLU A 206 -23.43 9.27 8.86
N SER A 207 -23.33 8.71 10.07
CA SER A 207 -22.13 8.86 10.90
C SER A 207 -20.89 8.21 10.28
N TRP A 208 -21.08 7.13 9.53
CA TRP A 208 -20.01 6.43 8.81
C TRP A 208 -19.60 7.19 7.53
N SER A 209 -20.57 7.71 6.78
CA SER A 209 -20.32 8.49 5.55
C SER A 209 -19.77 9.88 5.86
N PHE A 210 -20.03 10.44 7.05
CA PHE A 210 -19.43 11.69 7.50
C PHE A 210 -17.89 11.63 7.51
N TRP A 211 -17.32 10.45 7.77
CA TRP A 211 -15.88 10.27 7.67
C TRP A 211 -15.38 10.22 6.23
N SER A 212 -16.20 9.81 5.26
CA SER A 212 -15.82 9.88 3.83
C SER A 212 -16.19 11.21 3.18
N SER A 213 -17.12 11.98 3.76
CA SER A 213 -17.54 13.28 3.26
C SER A 213 -16.47 14.37 3.38
N TRP A 214 -15.41 14.17 4.19
CA TRP A 214 -14.21 15.03 4.10
C TRP A 214 -13.64 15.03 2.67
N ALA A 215 -13.80 13.93 1.93
CA ALA A 215 -13.33 13.75 0.56
C ALA A 215 -14.38 14.16 -0.49
N ASP A 216 -15.61 14.47 -0.08
CA ASP A 216 -16.68 14.85 -0.99
C ASP A 216 -16.68 16.36 -1.23
N ALA A 217 -16.09 16.75 -2.36
CA ALA A 217 -16.08 18.10 -2.90
C ALA A 217 -17.15 18.30 -3.99
N SER A 218 -18.20 17.45 -4.03
CA SER A 218 -19.25 17.56 -5.03
C SER A 218 -20.53 18.18 -4.44
N ASP A 219 -20.67 19.49 -4.64
CA ASP A 219 -21.83 20.32 -4.28
C ASP A 219 -23.08 20.01 -5.16
N GLY A 220 -23.06 18.92 -5.93
CA GLY A 220 -24.04 18.59 -6.96
C GLY A 220 -24.99 17.49 -6.50
N LYS A 221 -26.00 17.85 -5.70
CA LYS A 221 -27.11 16.94 -5.36
C LYS A 221 -27.78 16.43 -6.65
N ILE A 222 -27.91 15.12 -6.81
CA ILE A 222 -28.57 14.52 -7.99
C ILE A 222 -30.08 14.63 -7.76
N ASN A 223 -30.69 15.73 -8.19
CA ASN A 223 -32.13 15.93 -8.00
C ASN A 223 -32.92 14.86 -8.79
N PRO A 224 -33.62 13.93 -8.15
CA PRO A 224 -34.29 12.81 -8.80
C PRO A 224 -35.50 13.29 -9.62
N TYR A 225 -35.86 12.51 -10.64
CA TYR A 225 -36.99 12.82 -11.53
C TYR A 225 -38.30 13.12 -10.78
N ARG A 226 -38.60 12.41 -9.69
CA ARG A 226 -39.82 12.61 -8.90
C ARG A 226 -39.87 13.98 -8.21
N LEU A 227 -38.75 14.45 -7.67
CA LEU A 227 -38.66 15.79 -7.08
C LEU A 227 -38.80 16.88 -8.14
N HIS A 228 -38.23 16.67 -9.34
CA HIS A 228 -38.44 17.57 -10.46
C HIS A 228 -39.91 17.67 -10.89
N VAL A 229 -40.64 16.54 -10.95
CA VAL A 229 -42.08 16.53 -11.27
C VAL A 229 -42.89 17.26 -10.19
N LEU A 230 -42.59 17.02 -8.91
CA LEU A 230 -43.26 17.69 -7.80
C LEU A 230 -42.98 19.20 -7.77
N ASP A 231 -41.74 19.61 -8.03
CA ASP A 231 -41.36 21.02 -8.19
C ASP A 231 -42.16 21.68 -9.32
N GLN A 232 -42.32 20.97 -10.45
CA GLN A 232 -43.08 21.46 -11.58
C GLN A 232 -44.58 21.57 -11.28
N GLU A 233 -45.19 20.60 -10.59
CA GLU A 233 -46.60 20.66 -10.17
C GLU A 233 -46.85 21.78 -9.16
N LEU A 234 -45.93 21.97 -8.20
CA LEU A 234 -46.03 23.03 -7.19
C LEU A 234 -46.10 24.43 -7.83
N LEU A 235 -45.40 24.64 -8.94
CA LEU A 235 -45.38 25.90 -9.69
C LEU A 235 -46.70 26.16 -10.46
N THR A 236 -47.48 25.12 -10.74
CA THR A 236 -48.74 25.22 -11.51
C THR A 236 -50.00 25.29 -10.65
N LEU A 237 -49.87 25.07 -9.34
CA LEU A 237 -50.98 25.03 -8.40
C LEU A 237 -51.32 26.43 -7.87
N THR A 238 -52.61 26.79 -7.98
CA THR A 238 -53.17 28.04 -7.43
C THR A 238 -53.94 27.85 -6.12
N ASP A 239 -54.30 26.61 -5.78
CA ASP A 239 -55.00 26.29 -4.53
C ASP A 239 -54.00 26.06 -3.38
N GLU A 240 -54.13 26.85 -2.30
CA GLU A 240 -53.25 26.78 -1.13
C GLU A 240 -53.36 25.43 -0.41
N GLY A 241 -54.54 24.82 -0.38
CA GLY A 241 -54.75 23.52 0.26
C GLY A 241 -54.03 22.39 -0.46
N ALA A 242 -54.21 22.31 -1.79
CA ALA A 242 -53.49 21.36 -2.63
C ALA A 242 -51.98 21.61 -2.65
N ALA A 243 -51.53 22.88 -2.68
CA ALA A 243 -50.11 23.22 -2.63
C ALA A 243 -49.45 22.75 -1.32
N LEU A 244 -50.15 22.85 -0.19
CA LEU A 244 -49.63 22.40 1.11
C LEU A 244 -49.53 20.87 1.20
N ALA A 245 -50.51 20.16 0.65
CA ALA A 245 -50.47 18.69 0.55
C ALA A 245 -49.32 18.21 -0.35
N LEU A 246 -49.12 18.85 -1.50
CA LEU A 246 -48.06 18.49 -2.44
C LEU A 246 -46.67 18.88 -1.92
N ALA A 247 -46.56 20.00 -1.19
CA ALA A 247 -45.33 20.38 -0.49
C ALA A 247 -44.95 19.37 0.62
N HIS A 248 -45.94 18.77 1.28
CA HIS A 248 -45.70 17.68 2.23
C HIS A 248 -45.20 16.42 1.52
N GLU A 249 -45.82 16.04 0.40
CA GLU A 249 -45.36 14.91 -0.42
C GLU A 249 -43.94 15.10 -0.97
N ARG A 250 -43.60 16.32 -1.39
CA ARG A 250 -42.24 16.72 -1.79
C ARG A 250 -41.22 16.49 -0.68
N LYS A 251 -41.50 16.94 0.55
CA LYS A 251 -40.59 16.73 1.68
C LYS A 251 -40.37 15.26 2.01
N LEU A 252 -41.43 14.44 1.90
CA LEU A 252 -41.31 12.99 2.04
C LEU A 252 -40.39 12.41 0.95
N ALA A 253 -40.64 12.77 -0.31
CA ALA A 253 -39.85 12.30 -1.45
C ALA A 253 -38.37 12.76 -1.38
N GLU A 254 -38.12 13.96 -0.86
CA GLU A 254 -36.77 14.49 -0.64
C GLU A 254 -36.03 13.64 0.39
N THR A 255 -36.67 13.36 1.53
CA THR A 255 -36.10 12.53 2.60
C THR A 255 -35.79 11.11 2.12
N ASP A 256 -36.66 10.51 1.32
CA ASP A 256 -36.44 9.16 0.79
C ASP A 256 -35.31 9.14 -0.25
N THR A 257 -35.22 10.18 -1.09
CA THR A 257 -34.13 10.31 -2.05
C THR A 257 -32.77 10.43 -1.37
N GLU A 258 -32.65 11.29 -0.36
CA GLU A 258 -31.39 11.47 0.39
C GLU A 258 -30.92 10.15 1.00
N LYS A 259 -31.84 9.33 1.50
CA LYS A 259 -31.55 7.97 2.00
C LYS A 259 -31.02 7.05 0.91
N TYR A 260 -31.64 7.02 -0.27
CA TYR A 260 -31.19 6.19 -1.40
C TYR A 260 -29.81 6.64 -1.91
N GLU A 261 -29.58 7.94 -2.04
CA GLU A 261 -28.28 8.49 -2.45
C GLU A 261 -27.17 8.08 -1.48
N LEU A 262 -27.43 8.20 -0.18
CA LEU A 262 -26.49 7.79 0.87
C LEU A 262 -26.16 6.30 0.78
N MET A 263 -27.17 5.45 0.58
CA MET A 263 -27.00 3.99 0.47
C MET A 263 -26.18 3.60 -0.76
N VAL A 264 -26.46 4.19 -1.92
CA VAL A 264 -25.72 3.93 -3.18
C VAL A 264 -24.28 4.41 -3.07
N THR A 265 -24.07 5.61 -2.53
CA THR A 265 -22.74 6.20 -2.33
C THR A 265 -21.91 5.34 -1.38
N ALA A 266 -22.49 4.86 -0.29
CA ALA A 266 -21.84 3.94 0.64
C ALA A 266 -21.39 2.64 -0.05
N GLY A 267 -22.25 2.03 -0.87
CA GLY A 267 -21.92 0.84 -1.64
C GLY A 267 -20.78 1.07 -2.64
N MET A 268 -20.76 2.21 -3.32
CA MET A 268 -19.67 2.58 -4.24
C MET A 268 -18.34 2.77 -3.52
N ILE A 269 -18.33 3.52 -2.42
CA ILE A 269 -17.12 3.77 -1.60
C ILE A 269 -16.56 2.45 -1.09
N LEU A 270 -17.41 1.60 -0.53
CA LEU A 270 -17.01 0.30 -0.01
C LEU A 270 -16.39 -0.58 -1.12
N SER A 271 -16.99 -0.58 -2.31
CA SER A 271 -16.48 -1.31 -3.47
C SER A 271 -15.11 -0.81 -3.90
N LEU A 272 -14.89 0.51 -3.92
CA LEU A 272 -13.59 1.11 -4.23
C LEU A 272 -12.52 0.76 -3.19
N LEU A 273 -12.87 0.81 -1.90
CA LEU A 273 -11.96 0.42 -0.83
C LEU A 273 -11.57 -1.07 -0.95
N GLN A 274 -12.53 -1.94 -1.22
CA GLN A 274 -12.29 -3.37 -1.37
C GLN A 274 -11.43 -3.70 -2.60
N ALA A 275 -11.69 -3.05 -3.73
CA ALA A 275 -11.05 -3.37 -5.00
C ALA A 275 -9.64 -2.79 -5.13
N TYR A 276 -9.37 -1.62 -4.54
CA TYR A 276 -8.12 -0.89 -4.74
C TYR A 276 -7.31 -0.69 -3.45
N VAL A 277 -7.97 -0.23 -2.39
CA VAL A 277 -7.26 0.18 -1.16
C VAL A 277 -6.75 -1.04 -0.39
N LEU A 278 -7.57 -2.09 -0.25
CA LEU A 278 -7.15 -3.29 0.46
C LEU A 278 -5.97 -3.99 -0.22
N PRO A 279 -6.04 -4.34 -1.53
CA PRO A 279 -4.93 -4.99 -2.20
C PRO A 279 -3.63 -4.17 -2.17
N LEU A 280 -3.73 -2.84 -2.29
CA LEU A 280 -2.61 -1.92 -2.13
C LEU A 280 -1.96 -2.04 -0.73
N LEU A 281 -2.76 -1.97 0.34
CA LEU A 281 -2.28 -2.04 1.71
C LEU A 281 -1.70 -3.42 2.06
N TYR A 282 -2.32 -4.50 1.57
CA TYR A 282 -1.81 -5.86 1.72
C TYR A 282 -0.48 -6.07 0.99
N GLY A 283 -0.35 -5.57 -0.25
CA GLY A 283 0.92 -5.57 -0.98
C GLY A 283 2.01 -4.75 -0.28
N LEU A 284 1.65 -3.58 0.26
CA LEU A 284 2.56 -2.74 1.04
C LEU A 284 3.02 -3.42 2.35
N LEU A 285 2.14 -4.17 3.00
CA LEU A 285 2.48 -4.97 4.18
C LEU A 285 3.46 -6.10 3.82
N GLY A 286 3.23 -6.79 2.70
CA GLY A 286 4.14 -7.82 2.17
C GLY A 286 5.53 -7.26 1.91
N ALA A 287 5.62 -6.12 1.23
CA ALA A 287 6.88 -5.44 0.97
C ALA A 287 7.59 -4.99 2.25
N SER A 288 6.82 -4.48 3.22
CA SER A 288 7.35 -4.08 4.53
C SER A 288 8.00 -5.26 5.27
N LEU A 289 7.40 -6.45 5.21
CA LEU A 289 7.94 -7.67 5.80
C LEU A 289 9.20 -8.16 5.09
N TYR A 290 9.24 -8.09 3.76
CA TYR A 290 10.45 -8.39 3.00
C TYR A 290 11.61 -7.48 3.46
N VAL A 291 11.37 -6.16 3.48
CA VAL A 291 12.38 -5.17 3.90
C VAL A 291 12.85 -5.45 5.33
N LEU A 292 11.93 -5.72 6.26
CA LEU A 292 12.28 -5.99 7.65
C LEU A 292 13.09 -7.28 7.81
N ARG A 293 12.71 -8.35 7.10
CA ARG A 293 13.43 -9.63 7.08
C ARG A 293 14.84 -9.46 6.50
N THR A 294 14.95 -8.73 5.40
CA THR A 294 16.23 -8.45 4.73
C THR A 294 17.14 -7.58 5.60
N LEU A 295 16.60 -6.54 6.21
CA LEU A 295 17.33 -5.72 7.18
C LEU A 295 17.80 -6.54 8.39
N GLN A 296 16.95 -7.40 8.95
CA GLN A 296 17.34 -8.29 10.05
C GLN A 296 18.50 -9.21 9.62
N HIS A 297 18.46 -9.74 8.40
CA HIS A 297 19.53 -10.57 7.86
C HIS A 297 20.84 -9.80 7.67
N GLN A 298 20.78 -8.61 7.04
CA GLN A 298 21.95 -7.75 6.80
C GLN A 298 22.58 -7.23 8.09
N VAL A 299 21.75 -6.84 9.08
CA VAL A 299 22.23 -6.41 10.39
C VAL A 299 22.90 -7.57 11.13
N ARG A 300 22.30 -8.77 11.11
CA ARG A 300 22.90 -9.96 11.75
C ARG A 300 24.21 -10.37 11.09
N LYS A 301 24.33 -10.22 9.77
CA LYS A 301 25.55 -10.53 9.01
C LYS A 301 26.56 -9.39 8.95
N ARG A 302 26.25 -8.22 9.54
CA ARG A 302 27.05 -7.00 9.40
C ARG A 302 27.39 -6.70 7.93
N THR A 303 26.39 -6.74 7.04
CA THR A 303 26.51 -6.33 5.61
C THR A 303 25.56 -5.20 5.22
N TYR A 304 25.07 -4.42 6.19
CA TYR A 304 24.17 -3.30 5.92
C TYR A 304 24.96 -2.11 5.36
N SER A 305 24.68 -1.69 4.12
CA SER A 305 25.18 -0.42 3.58
C SER A 305 24.04 0.61 3.51
N PRO A 306 24.28 1.89 3.83
CA PRO A 306 23.28 2.94 3.72
C PRO A 306 22.71 3.13 2.30
N ALA A 307 23.41 2.70 1.25
CA ALA A 307 22.91 2.69 -0.13
C ALA A 307 21.67 1.81 -0.32
N SER A 308 21.55 0.71 0.45
CA SER A 308 20.41 -0.21 0.40
C SER A 308 19.06 0.44 0.74
N ASN A 309 19.06 1.62 1.37
CA ASN A 309 17.82 2.34 1.68
C ASN A 309 17.05 2.77 0.43
N ALA A 310 17.74 3.10 -0.66
CA ALA A 310 17.09 3.46 -1.92
C ALA A 310 16.33 2.24 -2.49
N ASP A 311 16.99 1.09 -2.51
CA ASP A 311 16.41 -0.17 -2.99
C ASP A 311 15.18 -0.58 -2.17
N PHE A 312 15.23 -0.43 -0.84
CA PHE A 312 14.08 -0.72 0.02
C PHE A 312 12.89 0.21 -0.24
N ARG A 313 13.12 1.49 -0.58
CA ARG A 313 12.04 2.42 -0.93
C ARG A 313 11.37 2.06 -2.25
N ILE A 314 12.17 1.72 -3.26
CA ILE A 314 11.67 1.27 -4.56
C ILE A 314 10.84 -0.01 -4.40
N HIS A 315 11.37 -0.97 -3.63
CA HIS A 315 10.68 -2.23 -3.35
C HIS A 315 9.34 -2.00 -2.63
N MET A 316 9.30 -1.04 -1.70
CA MET A 316 8.07 -0.68 -0.98
C MET A 316 6.97 -0.16 -1.92
N SER A 317 7.31 0.75 -2.84
CA SER A 317 6.33 1.27 -3.82
C SER A 317 5.91 0.21 -4.82
N LEU A 318 6.85 -0.62 -5.27
CA LEU A 318 6.60 -1.65 -6.26
C LEU A 318 5.71 -2.75 -5.67
N GLY A 319 5.90 -3.12 -4.40
CA GLY A 319 5.06 -4.11 -3.73
C GLY A 319 3.63 -3.62 -3.48
N ALA A 320 3.44 -2.31 -3.28
CA ALA A 320 2.12 -1.70 -3.23
C ALA A 320 1.41 -1.79 -4.60
N LEU A 321 2.11 -1.48 -5.69
CA LEU A 321 1.60 -1.62 -7.06
C LEU A 321 1.29 -3.07 -7.42
N ALA A 322 2.15 -4.01 -7.03
CA ALA A 322 1.94 -5.45 -7.18
C ALA A 322 0.65 -5.92 -6.51
N GLY A 323 0.37 -5.39 -5.32
CA GLY A 323 -0.88 -5.64 -4.60
C GLY A 323 -2.11 -5.23 -5.40
N ILE A 324 -2.12 -4.02 -5.98
CA ILE A 324 -3.20 -3.56 -6.87
C ILE A 324 -3.31 -4.45 -8.11
N ALA A 325 -2.19 -4.75 -8.77
CA ALA A 325 -2.20 -5.54 -10.01
C ALA A 325 -2.83 -6.92 -9.81
N ILE A 326 -2.48 -7.59 -8.71
CA ILE A 326 -3.04 -8.90 -8.34
C ILE A 326 -4.49 -8.78 -7.86
N GLY A 327 -4.80 -7.75 -7.06
CA GLY A 327 -6.17 -7.49 -6.62
C GLY A 327 -7.13 -7.27 -7.80
N TRP A 328 -6.68 -6.54 -8.83
CA TRP A 328 -7.44 -6.32 -10.04
C TRP A 328 -7.56 -7.59 -10.90
N LEU A 329 -6.48 -8.36 -11.04
CA LEU A 329 -6.47 -9.59 -11.85
C LEU A 329 -7.36 -10.71 -11.27
N LEU A 330 -7.51 -10.77 -9.95
CA LEU A 330 -8.17 -11.86 -9.24
C LEU A 330 -9.57 -11.53 -8.70
N SER A 331 -10.01 -10.27 -8.78
CA SER A 331 -11.36 -9.86 -8.38
C SER A 331 -12.30 -9.51 -9.55
N PRO A 332 -12.52 -10.37 -10.57
CA PRO A 332 -13.65 -10.22 -11.47
C PRO A 332 -14.90 -10.85 -10.83
N GLY A 333 -15.58 -10.12 -9.93
CA GLY A 333 -16.87 -10.50 -9.36
C GLY A 333 -16.84 -10.79 -7.86
N ASN A 334 -17.87 -10.32 -7.15
CA ASN A 334 -18.00 -10.22 -5.69
C ASN A 334 -18.07 -11.55 -4.90
N ASP A 335 -17.44 -12.62 -5.38
CA ASP A 335 -17.35 -13.87 -4.66
C ASP A 335 -16.42 -13.71 -3.44
N THR A 336 -17.02 -13.81 -2.25
CA THR A 336 -16.32 -13.63 -0.96
C THR A 336 -15.30 -14.74 -0.68
N SER A 337 -15.46 -15.92 -1.29
CA SER A 337 -14.53 -17.05 -1.17
C SER A 337 -13.22 -16.87 -1.94
N THR A 338 -13.25 -16.17 -3.08
CA THR A 338 -12.05 -15.80 -3.85
C THR A 338 -11.39 -14.54 -3.29
N SER A 339 -12.14 -13.66 -2.63
CA SER A 339 -11.64 -12.40 -2.08
C SER A 339 -10.55 -12.57 -1.00
N LEU A 340 -10.71 -13.52 -0.06
CA LEU A 340 -9.66 -13.82 0.94
C LEU A 340 -8.39 -14.39 0.30
N SER A 341 -8.54 -15.22 -0.73
CA SER A 341 -7.42 -15.70 -1.53
C SER A 341 -6.73 -14.55 -2.26
N SER A 342 -7.50 -13.60 -2.82
CA SER A 342 -7.00 -12.41 -3.52
C SER A 342 -6.15 -11.51 -2.62
N PHE A 343 -6.57 -11.22 -1.38
CA PHE A 343 -5.75 -10.41 -0.45
C PHE A 343 -4.47 -11.13 0.01
N ALA A 344 -4.54 -12.44 0.24
CA ALA A 344 -3.36 -13.24 0.55
C ALA A 344 -2.36 -13.26 -0.62
N LEU A 345 -2.88 -13.31 -1.85
CA LEU A 345 -2.07 -13.25 -3.07
C LEU A 345 -1.49 -11.85 -3.30
N ALA A 346 -2.23 -10.78 -3.02
CA ALA A 346 -1.73 -9.41 -3.05
C ALA A 346 -0.58 -9.20 -2.04
N PHE A 347 -0.74 -9.74 -0.83
CA PHE A 347 0.31 -9.77 0.18
C PHE A 347 1.55 -10.56 -0.29
N LEU A 348 1.34 -11.76 -0.85
CA LEU A 348 2.43 -12.60 -1.33
C LEU A 348 3.19 -11.93 -2.49
N ALA A 349 2.46 -11.29 -3.40
CA ALA A 349 3.01 -10.54 -4.52
C ALA A 349 3.86 -9.36 -4.05
N GLY A 350 3.41 -8.63 -3.02
CA GLY A 350 4.20 -7.58 -2.38
C GLY A 350 5.44 -8.09 -1.64
N TYR A 351 5.37 -9.30 -1.05
CA TYR A 351 6.51 -9.92 -0.36
C TYR A 351 7.58 -10.48 -1.30
N SER A 352 7.19 -10.97 -2.49
CA SER A 352 8.08 -11.64 -3.44
C SER A 352 7.98 -11.01 -4.83
N ILE A 353 8.38 -9.75 -4.91
CA ILE A 353 8.21 -9.00 -6.15
C ILE A 353 9.03 -9.54 -7.32
N ASP A 354 10.22 -10.07 -7.03
CA ASP A 354 11.10 -10.66 -8.05
C ASP A 354 10.43 -11.91 -8.65
N VAL A 355 9.73 -12.68 -7.81
CA VAL A 355 8.95 -13.85 -8.26
C VAL A 355 7.77 -13.38 -9.11
N LEU A 356 7.06 -12.33 -8.72
CA LEU A 356 5.97 -11.77 -9.50
C LEU A 356 6.42 -11.34 -10.91
N PHE A 357 7.53 -10.58 -11.02
CA PHE A 357 8.05 -10.19 -12.33
C PHE A 357 8.47 -11.40 -13.16
N SER A 358 9.15 -12.38 -12.57
CA SER A 358 9.52 -13.61 -13.29
C SER A 358 8.30 -14.39 -13.80
N LEU A 359 7.19 -14.39 -13.05
CA LEU A 359 5.93 -15.00 -13.47
C LEU A 359 5.28 -14.22 -14.61
N MET A 360 5.27 -12.88 -14.54
CA MET A 360 4.74 -12.02 -15.60
C MET A 360 5.54 -12.15 -16.89
N ASP A 361 6.87 -12.12 -16.82
CA ASP A 361 7.76 -12.32 -17.96
C ASP A 361 7.54 -13.70 -18.59
N GLY A 362 7.37 -14.73 -17.75
CA GLY A 362 7.03 -16.08 -18.21
C GLY A 362 5.66 -16.16 -18.91
N LEU A 363 4.66 -15.43 -18.44
CA LEU A 363 3.34 -15.36 -19.07
C LEU A 363 3.41 -14.62 -20.43
N ILE A 364 4.12 -13.49 -20.48
CA ILE A 364 4.33 -12.71 -21.70
C ILE A 364 5.05 -13.57 -22.76
N ALA A 365 6.09 -14.31 -22.36
CA ALA A 365 6.80 -15.21 -23.27
C ALA A 365 5.88 -16.29 -23.87
N ARG A 366 4.95 -16.86 -23.08
CA ARG A 366 3.98 -17.85 -23.57
C ARG A 366 2.98 -17.25 -24.56
N ILE A 367 2.54 -16.00 -24.33
CA ILE A 367 1.63 -15.29 -25.23
C ILE A 367 2.34 -14.96 -26.55
N GLN A 368 3.60 -14.53 -26.50
CA GLN A 368 4.41 -14.25 -27.69
C GLN A 368 4.65 -15.52 -28.53
N LEU A 369 4.92 -16.66 -27.89
CA LEU A 369 5.06 -17.95 -28.56
C LEU A 369 3.75 -18.47 -29.19
N SER A 370 2.60 -17.95 -28.75
CA SER A 370 1.28 -18.35 -29.26
C SER A 370 0.79 -17.49 -30.43
N SER A 371 1.52 -16.43 -30.83
CA SER A 371 1.25 -15.70 -32.07
C SER A 371 1.87 -16.45 -33.25
N PRO A 372 1.09 -17.01 -34.18
CA PRO A 372 1.64 -17.61 -35.39
C PRO A 372 2.16 -16.47 -36.27
N GLU A 373 3.44 -16.53 -36.62
CA GLU A 373 4.04 -15.64 -37.61
C GLU A 373 3.30 -15.82 -38.96
N PRO A 374 2.61 -14.80 -39.50
CA PRO A 374 2.10 -14.84 -40.86
C PRO A 374 3.24 -14.43 -41.78
N GLY A 375 4.11 -15.37 -42.13
CA GLY A 375 5.25 -15.06 -43.00
C GLY A 375 6.35 -16.09 -43.12
N ALA A 376 6.08 -17.38 -42.91
CA ALA A 376 7.05 -18.40 -43.33
C ALA A 376 7.00 -18.52 -44.86
N HIS A 377 8.06 -18.02 -45.50
CA HIS A 377 8.36 -18.13 -46.92
C HIS A 377 7.90 -19.45 -47.54
N GLU A 378 6.96 -19.34 -48.48
CA GLU A 378 6.66 -20.35 -49.48
C GLU A 378 7.96 -20.65 -50.27
N PRO A 379 8.45 -21.90 -50.31
CA PRO A 379 9.61 -22.24 -51.11
C PRO A 379 9.22 -22.15 -52.60
N ALA A 380 9.98 -21.35 -53.35
CA ALA A 380 9.78 -21.14 -54.78
C ALA A 380 9.72 -22.48 -55.56
N PRO A 381 8.86 -22.61 -56.58
CA PRO A 381 8.76 -23.83 -57.36
C PRO A 381 10.04 -24.05 -58.19
N GLU A 382 10.59 -25.25 -58.11
CA GLU A 382 11.74 -25.71 -58.90
C GLU A 382 11.57 -25.44 -60.41
N PRO A 383 12.65 -25.04 -61.12
CA PRO A 383 12.61 -24.89 -62.56
C PRO A 383 12.54 -26.26 -63.25
N ARG A 384 11.47 -26.50 -64.01
CA ARG A 384 11.33 -27.67 -64.90
C ARG A 384 12.44 -27.69 -65.95
N SER A 385 13.23 -28.77 -65.95
CA SER A 385 14.20 -29.11 -67.00
C SER A 385 13.49 -29.32 -68.36
N PRO A 386 14.11 -28.93 -69.49
CA PRO A 386 13.52 -29.10 -70.81
C PRO A 386 13.57 -30.56 -71.29
N PRO A 387 12.68 -30.97 -72.22
CA PRO A 387 12.58 -32.35 -72.65
C PRO A 387 13.76 -32.74 -73.56
N ALA A 388 14.31 -33.93 -73.32
CA ALA A 388 15.30 -34.55 -74.18
C ALA A 388 14.67 -34.93 -75.53
N LEU A 389 15.19 -34.32 -76.61
CA LEU A 389 14.95 -34.75 -77.98
C LEU A 389 15.67 -36.09 -78.22
N HIS A 390 14.92 -37.17 -78.42
CA HIS A 390 15.41 -38.34 -79.14
C HIS A 390 14.33 -38.98 -80.01
N ARG A 391 14.57 -38.86 -81.32
CA ARG A 391 13.98 -39.53 -82.50
C ARG A 391 12.58 -39.17 -82.95
#